data_AF-A0A2A4J0A2-F1
#
_entry.id   AF-A0A2A4J0A2-F1
#
_cell.length_a   1.000
_cell.length_b   1.000
_cell.length_c   1.000
_cell.angle_alpha   90.00
_cell.angle_beta   90.00
_cell.angle_gamma   90.00
#
_symmetry.space_group_name_H-M   'P 1'
#
loop_
_entity.id
_entity.type
_entity.pdbx_description
1 polymer ?
#
loop_
_entity_poly.entity_id
_entity_poly.type
_entity_poly.pdbx_seq_one_letter_code
_entity_poly.pdbx_strand_id
1 'polypeptide(L)'
;MSKTPTKTDSNYNFIPREITTPNKDQQGVSKTVYSHVSKLHGLLNDWGKMRDKGVRLCRAISALKLHECDDDYFPSQLKPLMDSLLDALDGLKTVVDGVTVLNNQLQALAKLQPTDEPVISTWPVSKISQTVTNIYTSLEKEYRLKQIITENVAHSRDEKLIEVYISAWEFEAYFNIESNAYLFAEVGLAAVT
;
A
#
# COMPACT_ATOMS: atom_id res chain seq x y z
N MET A 1 19.43 64.41 -5.00
CA MET A 1 18.02 64.07 -4.71
C MET A 1 18.00 62.67 -4.11
N SER A 2 17.78 62.57 -2.80
CA SER A 2 17.58 61.29 -2.11
C SER A 2 16.30 61.42 -1.29
N LYS A 3 15.27 60.66 -1.64
CA LYS A 3 14.03 60.59 -0.87
C LYS A 3 14.06 59.30 -0.07
N THR A 4 14.19 59.41 1.25
CA THR A 4 14.02 58.29 2.18
C THR A 4 12.57 57.82 2.13
N PRO A 5 12.29 56.50 2.12
CA PRO A 5 10.92 56.00 2.15
C PRO A 5 10.25 56.37 3.48
N THR A 6 9.04 56.92 3.40
CA THR A 6 8.18 57.18 4.55
C THR A 6 7.70 55.86 5.14
N LYS A 7 7.84 55.73 6.46
CA LYS A 7 7.39 54.57 7.24
C LYS A 7 5.86 54.45 7.10
N THR A 8 5.38 53.49 6.34
CA THR A 8 3.97 53.10 6.36
C THR A 8 3.70 52.40 7.68
N ASP A 9 2.78 52.94 8.47
CA ASP A 9 2.22 52.32 9.68
C ASP A 9 1.36 51.11 9.30
N SER A 10 1.99 50.09 8.73
CA SER A 10 1.41 48.77 8.66
C SER A 10 1.74 48.07 9.98
N ASN A 11 0.79 48.12 10.92
CA ASN A 11 0.74 47.27 12.10
C ASN A 11 0.62 45.80 11.66
N TYR A 12 1.71 45.24 11.15
CA TYR A 12 1.88 43.80 11.08
C TYR A 12 2.20 43.34 12.49
N ASN A 13 1.16 43.19 13.31
CA ASN A 13 1.27 42.43 14.54
C ASN A 13 1.63 40.99 14.13
N PHE A 14 2.92 40.68 14.19
CA PHE A 14 3.35 39.30 14.25
C PHE A 14 2.90 38.78 15.61
N ILE A 15 1.69 38.22 15.63
CA ILE A 15 1.26 37.37 16.72
C ILE A 15 1.93 36.03 16.40
N PRO A 16 2.95 35.60 17.17
CA PRO A 16 3.42 34.23 17.05
C PRO A 16 2.19 33.36 17.23
N ARG A 17 1.82 32.57 16.22
CA ARG A 17 0.88 31.47 16.47
C ARG A 17 1.55 30.66 17.57
N GLU A 18 0.92 30.63 18.74
CA GLU A 18 1.41 29.81 19.84
C GLU A 18 1.70 28.43 19.25
N ILE A 19 2.90 27.92 19.49
CA ILE A 19 3.19 26.51 19.29
C ILE A 19 2.28 25.82 20.30
N THR A 20 1.09 25.43 19.83
CA THR A 20 0.09 24.80 20.67
C THR A 20 0.74 23.57 21.25
N THR A 21 0.94 23.58 22.57
CA THR A 21 1.37 22.38 23.29
C THR A 21 0.33 21.29 23.06
N PRO A 22 0.72 20.00 23.05
CA PRO A 22 -0.06 18.93 22.44
C PRO A 22 -1.47 18.66 23.01
N ASN A 23 -1.96 19.40 24.01
CA ASN A 23 -2.84 18.89 25.05
C ASN A 23 -4.27 19.46 25.08
N LYS A 24 -4.85 19.92 23.96
CA LYS A 24 -6.28 20.30 23.89
C LYS A 24 -6.97 19.64 22.68
N ASP A 25 -7.58 18.48 22.93
CA ASP A 25 -8.58 17.74 22.12
C ASP A 25 -8.32 17.41 20.63
N GLN A 26 -7.32 18.00 19.95
CA GLN A 26 -6.82 17.56 18.64
C GLN A 26 -5.92 16.32 18.72
N GLN A 27 -5.45 15.97 19.93
CA GLN A 27 -4.51 14.88 20.19
C GLN A 27 -5.07 13.49 19.84
N GLY A 28 -6.39 13.30 19.97
CA GLY A 28 -7.06 12.02 19.71
C GLY A 28 -7.11 11.66 18.23
N VAL A 29 -7.39 12.64 17.36
CA VAL A 29 -7.46 12.43 15.92
C VAL A 29 -6.06 12.16 15.37
N SER A 30 -5.08 13.00 15.69
CA SER A 30 -3.69 12.80 15.25
C SER A 30 -3.13 11.44 15.67
N LYS A 31 -3.35 11.03 16.92
CA LYS A 31 -2.93 9.72 17.42
C LYS A 31 -3.64 8.57 16.70
N THR A 32 -4.94 8.71 16.46
CA THR A 32 -5.74 7.73 15.73
C THR A 32 -5.27 7.59 14.28
N VAL A 33 -5.07 8.70 13.57
CA VAL A 33 -4.56 8.70 12.19
C VAL A 33 -3.18 8.10 12.14
N TYR A 34 -2.27 8.49 13.05
CA TYR A 34 -0.93 7.91 13.14
C TYR A 34 -1.00 6.39 13.32
N SER A 35 -1.84 5.91 14.26
CA SER A 35 -2.03 4.47 14.48
C SER A 35 -2.53 3.75 13.23
N HIS A 36 -3.48 4.33 12.49
CA HIS A 36 -3.97 3.75 11.24
C HIS A 36 -2.88 3.71 10.15
N VAL A 37 -2.10 4.78 10.00
CA VAL A 37 -1.00 4.83 9.01
C VAL A 37 0.12 3.85 9.39
N SER A 38 0.47 3.71 10.66
CA SER A 38 1.43 2.69 11.11
C SER A 38 0.94 1.27 10.85
N LYS A 39 -0.36 0.99 11.06
CA LYS A 39 -0.95 -0.31 10.72
C LYS A 39 -0.92 -0.55 9.21
N LEU A 40 -1.24 0.46 8.41
CA LEU A 40 -1.14 0.39 6.96
C LEU A 40 0.29 0.06 6.53
N HIS A 41 1.29 0.73 7.11
CA HIS A 41 2.69 0.45 6.86
C HIS A 41 3.05 -1.01 7.14
N GLY A 42 2.63 -1.55 8.29
CA GLY A 42 2.81 -2.96 8.62
C GLY A 42 2.18 -3.91 7.58
N LEU A 43 0.93 -3.62 7.20
CA LEU A 43 0.21 -4.40 6.18
C LEU A 43 0.92 -4.37 4.82
N LEU A 44 1.46 -3.23 4.38
CA LEU A 44 2.22 -3.14 3.13
C LEU A 44 3.54 -3.91 3.18
N ASN A 45 4.22 -3.95 4.33
CA ASN A 45 5.39 -4.81 4.50
C ASN A 45 5.01 -6.29 4.38
N ASP A 46 3.88 -6.68 4.96
CA ASP A 46 3.38 -8.06 4.87
C ASP A 46 2.95 -8.43 3.45
N TRP A 47 2.37 -7.48 2.70
CA TRP A 47 2.13 -7.61 1.27
C TRP A 47 3.43 -7.94 0.52
N GLY A 48 4.50 -7.17 0.73
CA GLY A 48 5.80 -7.41 0.12
C GLY A 48 6.36 -8.80 0.42
N LYS A 49 6.27 -9.25 1.68
CA LYS A 49 6.70 -10.60 2.08
C LYS A 49 5.91 -11.70 1.36
N MET A 50 4.58 -11.55 1.26
CA MET A 50 3.73 -12.53 0.59
C MET A 50 3.96 -12.56 -0.92
N ARG A 51 4.14 -11.38 -1.54
CA ARG A 51 4.54 -11.23 -2.94
C ARG A 51 5.85 -11.98 -3.19
N ASP A 52 6.89 -11.72 -2.40
CA ASP A 52 8.20 -12.34 -2.60
C ASP A 52 8.15 -13.87 -2.43
N LYS A 53 7.35 -14.35 -1.46
CA LYS A 53 7.05 -15.79 -1.32
C LYS A 53 6.39 -16.33 -2.59
N GLY A 54 5.36 -15.66 -3.09
CA GLY A 54 4.66 -16.04 -4.32
C GLY A 54 5.58 -16.06 -5.53
N VAL A 55 6.46 -15.07 -5.71
CA VAL A 55 7.44 -15.02 -6.81
C VAL A 55 8.34 -16.25 -6.81
N ARG A 56 8.88 -16.63 -5.64
CA ARG A 56 9.71 -17.84 -5.52
C ARG A 56 8.94 -19.11 -5.91
N LEU A 57 7.69 -19.22 -5.48
CA LEU A 57 6.82 -20.35 -5.81
C LEU A 57 6.49 -20.39 -7.31
N CYS A 58 6.11 -19.26 -7.89
CA CYS A 58 5.82 -19.12 -9.32
C CYS A 58 7.02 -19.54 -10.18
N ARG A 59 8.24 -19.11 -9.83
CA ARG A 59 9.46 -19.53 -10.52
C ARG A 59 9.72 -21.03 -10.40
N ALA A 60 9.50 -21.61 -9.22
CA ALA A 60 9.63 -23.06 -9.02
C ALA A 60 8.58 -23.85 -9.83
N ILE A 61 7.33 -23.38 -9.87
CA ILE A 61 6.24 -23.96 -10.67
C ILE A 61 6.60 -23.91 -12.16
N SER A 62 7.10 -22.77 -12.64
CA SER A 62 7.52 -22.62 -14.04
C SER A 62 8.64 -23.60 -14.39
N ALA A 63 9.71 -23.65 -13.58
CA ALA A 63 10.81 -24.56 -13.83
C ALA A 63 10.35 -26.04 -13.87
N LEU A 64 9.49 -26.43 -12.93
CA LEU A 64 8.94 -27.78 -12.86
C LEU A 64 8.07 -28.10 -14.09
N LYS A 65 7.22 -27.16 -14.51
CA LYS A 65 6.34 -27.34 -15.67
C LYS A 65 7.08 -27.38 -17.00
N LEU A 66 8.18 -26.63 -17.14
CA LEU A 66 8.95 -26.57 -18.38
C LEU A 66 9.94 -27.73 -18.56
N HIS A 67 10.40 -28.33 -17.46
CA HIS A 67 11.46 -29.35 -17.52
C HIS A 67 11.01 -30.76 -17.16
N GLU A 68 9.89 -30.93 -16.45
CA GLU A 68 9.49 -32.23 -15.90
C GLU A 68 8.05 -32.64 -16.25
N CYS A 69 7.25 -31.79 -16.90
CA CYS A 69 5.90 -32.16 -17.37
C CYS A 69 5.96 -32.64 -18.82
N ASP A 70 5.59 -33.91 -19.03
CA ASP A 70 5.24 -34.46 -20.34
C ASP A 70 3.71 -34.54 -20.49
N ASP A 71 3.20 -34.79 -21.69
CA ASP A 71 1.76 -34.71 -22.00
C ASP A 71 0.84 -35.51 -21.04
N ASP A 72 1.34 -36.63 -20.50
CA ASP A 72 0.59 -37.55 -19.63
C ASP A 72 1.08 -37.57 -18.17
N TYR A 73 2.04 -36.72 -17.79
CA TYR A 73 2.65 -36.75 -16.45
C TYR A 73 2.74 -35.37 -15.81
N PHE A 74 2.14 -35.25 -14.61
CA PHE A 74 2.37 -34.12 -13.73
C PHE A 74 3.25 -34.55 -12.54
N PRO A 75 4.37 -33.86 -12.29
CA PRO A 75 5.23 -34.15 -11.15
C PRO A 75 4.48 -34.02 -9.84
N SER A 76 4.74 -34.94 -8.91
CA SER A 76 4.10 -34.97 -7.59
C SER A 76 4.38 -33.70 -6.76
N GLN A 77 5.47 -33.00 -7.07
CA GLN A 77 5.89 -31.76 -6.44
C GLN A 77 5.06 -30.54 -6.89
N LEU A 78 4.30 -30.64 -7.99
CA LEU A 78 3.51 -29.50 -8.48
C LEU A 78 2.38 -29.14 -7.51
N LYS A 79 1.67 -30.14 -6.98
CA LYS A 79 0.58 -29.93 -6.03
C LYS A 79 1.00 -29.14 -4.78
N PRO A 80 2.04 -29.54 -4.01
CA PRO A 80 2.45 -28.79 -2.83
C PRO A 80 2.95 -27.37 -3.15
N LEU A 81 3.52 -27.14 -4.35
CA LEU A 81 3.86 -25.80 -4.80
C LEU A 81 2.63 -24.94 -5.07
N MET A 82 1.61 -25.50 -5.72
CA MET A 82 0.34 -24.82 -5.96
C MET A 82 -0.40 -24.53 -4.66
N ASP A 83 -0.45 -25.48 -3.74
CA ASP A 83 -1.05 -25.30 -2.40
C ASP A 83 -0.32 -24.17 -1.64
N SER A 84 1.01 -24.15 -1.68
CA SER A 84 1.80 -23.07 -1.08
C SER A 84 1.60 -21.70 -1.74
N LEU A 85 1.29 -21.67 -3.04
CA LEU A 85 0.98 -20.45 -3.78
C LEU A 85 -0.41 -19.93 -3.40
N LEU A 86 -1.39 -20.82 -3.21
CA LEU A 86 -2.70 -20.47 -2.65
C LEU A 86 -2.56 -19.88 -1.24
N ASP A 87 -1.72 -20.46 -0.38
CA ASP A 87 -1.44 -19.88 0.94
C ASP A 87 -0.86 -18.46 0.85
N ALA A 88 0.03 -18.21 -0.12
CA ALA A 88 0.57 -16.87 -0.34
C ALA A 88 -0.52 -15.90 -0.82
N LEU A 89 -1.42 -16.37 -1.70
CA LEU A 89 -2.57 -15.60 -2.19
C LEU A 89 -3.55 -15.27 -1.05
N ASP A 90 -3.82 -16.19 -0.13
CA ASP A 90 -4.65 -15.96 1.06
C ASP A 90 -3.99 -14.97 2.03
N GLY A 91 -2.67 -15.00 2.14
CA GLY A 91 -1.90 -13.98 2.83
C GLY A 91 -2.10 -12.58 2.22
N LEU A 92 -2.05 -12.46 0.89
CA LEU A 92 -2.32 -11.20 0.19
C LEU A 92 -3.77 -10.74 0.41
N LYS A 93 -4.74 -11.66 0.39
CA LYS A 93 -6.14 -11.35 0.70
C LYS A 93 -6.30 -10.76 2.10
N THR A 94 -5.67 -11.39 3.09
CA THR A 94 -5.70 -10.92 4.49
C THR A 94 -5.18 -9.49 4.59
N VAL A 95 -4.14 -9.16 3.83
CA VAL A 95 -3.63 -7.78 3.76
C VAL A 95 -4.66 -6.83 3.14
N VAL A 96 -5.23 -7.17 1.98
CA VAL A 96 -6.24 -6.33 1.30
C VAL A 96 -7.46 -6.10 2.20
N ASP A 97 -7.94 -7.13 2.89
CA ASP A 97 -9.05 -7.02 3.82
C ASP A 97 -8.69 -6.09 5.01
N GLY A 98 -7.47 -6.21 5.54
CA GLY A 98 -6.95 -5.30 6.56
C GLY A 98 -6.89 -3.84 6.10
N VAL A 99 -6.39 -3.60 4.89
CA VAL A 99 -6.33 -2.25 4.29
C VAL A 99 -7.74 -1.71 4.03
N THR A 100 -8.69 -2.55 3.64
CA THR A 100 -10.09 -2.17 3.43
C THR A 100 -10.71 -1.63 4.72
N VAL A 101 -10.49 -2.31 5.85
CA VAL A 101 -10.96 -1.86 7.17
C VAL A 101 -10.36 -0.50 7.53
N LEU A 102 -9.04 -0.34 7.36
CA LEU A 102 -8.36 0.94 7.65
C LEU A 102 -8.85 2.06 6.75
N ASN A 103 -9.06 1.79 5.46
CA ASN A 103 -9.57 2.75 4.51
C ASN A 103 -10.96 3.26 4.92
N ASN A 104 -11.87 2.35 5.27
CA ASN A 104 -13.22 2.71 5.73
C ASN A 104 -13.18 3.55 7.01
N GLN A 105 -12.30 3.20 7.96
CA GLN A 105 -12.11 3.96 9.20
C GLN A 105 -11.58 5.37 8.95
N LEU A 106 -10.59 5.52 8.05
CA LEU A 106 -10.03 6.81 7.69
C LEU A 106 -11.02 7.67 6.90
N GLN A 107 -11.82 7.09 6.01
CA GLN A 107 -12.90 7.80 5.32
C GLN A 107 -13.97 8.30 6.29
N ALA A 108 -14.36 7.48 7.27
CA ALA A 108 -15.28 7.91 8.32
C ALA A 108 -14.68 9.06 9.14
N LEU A 109 -13.40 8.96 9.50
CA LEU A 109 -12.69 10.00 10.25
C LEU A 109 -12.59 11.31 9.46
N ALA A 110 -12.32 11.25 8.16
CA ALA A 110 -12.30 12.43 7.28
C ALA A 110 -13.67 13.12 7.19
N LYS A 111 -14.77 12.36 7.21
CA LYS A 111 -16.13 12.92 7.23
C LYS A 111 -16.47 13.55 8.59
N LEU A 112 -15.95 13.00 9.69
CA LEU A 112 -16.15 13.55 11.04
C LEU A 112 -15.29 14.79 11.32
N GLN A 113 -14.17 14.93 10.61
CA GLN A 113 -13.24 16.07 10.71
C GLN A 113 -13.12 16.75 9.35
N PRO A 114 -14.15 17.51 8.92
CA PRO A 114 -14.19 18.14 7.59
C PRO A 114 -13.24 19.34 7.46
N THR A 115 -12.36 19.56 8.44
CA THR A 115 -11.42 20.68 8.42
C THR A 115 -10.23 20.33 7.52
N ASP A 116 -9.69 21.33 6.86
CA ASP A 116 -8.41 21.23 6.13
C ASP A 116 -7.21 21.51 7.04
N GLU A 117 -7.42 21.48 8.36
CA GLU A 117 -6.32 21.63 9.32
C GLU A 117 -5.45 20.37 9.32
N PRO A 118 -4.11 20.53 9.27
CA PRO A 118 -3.19 19.40 9.38
C PRO A 118 -3.40 18.64 10.69
N VAL A 119 -3.59 17.33 10.58
CA VAL A 119 -3.70 16.42 11.74
C VAL A 119 -2.40 15.66 11.98
N ILE A 120 -1.56 15.55 10.96
CA ILE A 120 -0.23 14.96 11.02
C ILE A 120 0.67 15.86 10.22
N SER A 121 1.76 16.32 10.84
CA SER A 121 2.80 17.15 10.19
C SER A 121 2.18 18.21 9.28
N THR A 122 2.08 17.96 7.97
CA THR A 122 1.54 18.91 7.01
C THR A 122 0.20 18.51 6.36
N TRP A 123 -0.33 17.31 6.62
CA TRP A 123 -1.50 16.78 5.91
C TRP A 123 -2.80 16.79 6.74
N PRO A 124 -3.93 17.22 6.15
CA PRO A 124 -5.25 17.04 6.73
C PRO A 124 -5.74 15.58 6.61
N VAL A 125 -6.75 15.21 7.40
CA VAL A 125 -7.33 13.85 7.40
C VAL A 125 -7.87 13.49 6.01
N SER A 126 -8.47 14.45 5.32
CA SER A 126 -9.03 14.30 3.96
C SER A 126 -7.98 13.78 2.97
N LYS A 127 -6.81 14.42 2.94
CA LYS A 127 -5.70 14.04 2.06
C LYS A 127 -5.13 12.68 2.41
N ILE A 128 -4.98 12.37 3.70
CA ILE A 128 -4.51 11.05 4.17
C ILE A 128 -5.51 9.97 3.74
N SER A 129 -6.79 10.17 4.02
CA SER A 129 -7.87 9.24 3.66
C SER A 129 -7.93 8.99 2.14
N GLN A 130 -7.81 10.04 1.33
CA GLN A 130 -7.76 9.92 -0.12
C GLN A 130 -6.55 9.11 -0.59
N THR A 131 -5.38 9.35 0.01
CA THR A 131 -4.15 8.62 -0.32
C THR A 131 -4.28 7.14 0.03
N VAL A 132 -4.83 6.82 1.20
CA VAL A 132 -5.11 5.42 1.60
C VAL A 132 -6.16 4.77 0.70
N THR A 133 -7.16 5.53 0.23
CA THR A 133 -8.15 5.04 -0.74
C THR A 133 -7.50 4.65 -2.06
N ASN A 134 -6.54 5.43 -2.55
CA ASN A 134 -5.78 5.12 -3.77
C ASN A 134 -4.94 3.85 -3.58
N ILE A 135 -4.24 3.74 -2.44
CA ILE A 135 -3.46 2.54 -2.07
C ILE A 135 -4.36 1.29 -2.07
N TYR A 136 -5.49 1.36 -1.37
CA TYR A 136 -6.47 0.28 -1.31
C TYR A 136 -6.93 -0.13 -2.71
N THR A 137 -7.33 0.83 -3.55
CA THR A 137 -7.86 0.56 -4.89
C THR A 137 -6.82 -0.11 -5.78
N SER A 138 -5.56 0.32 -5.69
CA SER A 138 -4.45 -0.28 -6.42
C SER A 138 -4.15 -1.70 -5.93
N LEU A 139 -4.09 -1.91 -4.61
CA LEU A 139 -3.88 -3.24 -4.01
C LEU A 139 -4.99 -4.22 -4.38
N GLU A 140 -6.25 -3.77 -4.37
CA GLU A 140 -7.38 -4.63 -4.74
C GLU A 140 -7.28 -5.10 -6.20
N LYS A 141 -6.93 -4.19 -7.12
CA LYS A 141 -6.72 -4.53 -8.53
C LYS A 141 -5.57 -5.50 -8.71
N GLU A 142 -4.45 -5.24 -8.04
CA GLU A 142 -3.26 -6.10 -8.08
C GLU A 142 -3.56 -7.50 -7.52
N TYR A 143 -4.29 -7.58 -6.40
CA TYR A 143 -4.73 -8.84 -5.82
C TYR A 143 -5.61 -9.64 -6.77
N ARG A 144 -6.58 -9.00 -7.44
CA ARG A 144 -7.44 -9.67 -8.44
C ARG A 144 -6.63 -10.22 -9.60
N LEU A 145 -5.63 -9.47 -10.09
CA LEU A 145 -4.71 -9.96 -11.11
C LEU A 145 -4.00 -11.22 -10.63
N LYS A 146 -3.46 -11.18 -9.41
CA LYS A 146 -2.80 -12.33 -8.79
C LYS A 146 -3.74 -13.53 -8.70
N GLN A 147 -4.98 -13.39 -8.21
CA GLN A 147 -5.95 -14.49 -8.19
C GLN A 147 -6.13 -15.17 -9.56
N ILE A 148 -6.33 -14.36 -10.62
CA ILE A 148 -6.49 -14.85 -12.01
C ILE A 148 -5.24 -15.61 -12.47
N ILE A 149 -4.05 -15.11 -12.12
CA ILE A 149 -2.79 -15.75 -12.48
C ILE A 149 -2.63 -17.10 -11.76
N THR A 150 -2.91 -17.18 -10.46
CA THR A 150 -2.80 -18.44 -9.69
C THR A 150 -3.70 -19.53 -10.25
N GLU A 151 -4.93 -19.17 -10.67
CA GLU A 151 -5.84 -20.11 -11.31
C GLU A 151 -5.31 -20.55 -12.68
N ASN A 152 -4.92 -19.60 -13.54
CA ASN A 152 -4.49 -19.91 -14.90
C ASN A 152 -3.15 -20.66 -14.95
N VAL A 153 -2.20 -20.33 -14.08
CA VAL A 153 -0.91 -21.05 -14.03
C VAL A 153 -1.11 -22.50 -13.61
N ALA A 154 -2.14 -22.84 -12.83
CA ALA A 154 -2.46 -24.22 -12.48
C ALA A 154 -2.79 -25.04 -13.74
N HIS A 155 -3.59 -24.46 -14.64
CA HIS A 155 -4.16 -25.16 -15.80
C HIS A 155 -3.34 -25.00 -17.10
N SER A 156 -2.44 -24.02 -17.19
CA SER A 156 -1.64 -23.81 -18.38
C SER A 156 -0.56 -24.89 -18.57
N ARG A 157 -0.38 -25.30 -19.83
CA ARG A 157 0.73 -26.12 -20.34
C ARG A 157 1.56 -25.40 -21.41
N ASP A 158 1.06 -24.27 -21.93
CA ASP A 158 1.80 -23.47 -22.90
C ASP A 158 2.91 -22.70 -22.17
N GLU A 159 4.15 -22.96 -22.56
CA GLU A 159 5.37 -22.36 -22.01
C GLU A 159 5.31 -20.83 -22.03
N LYS A 160 4.92 -20.24 -23.15
CA LYS A 160 4.88 -18.77 -23.32
C LYS A 160 3.83 -18.17 -22.40
N LEU A 161 2.67 -18.83 -22.25
CA LEU A 161 1.65 -18.38 -21.32
C LEU A 161 2.10 -18.49 -19.87
N ILE A 162 2.79 -19.58 -19.49
CA ILE A 162 3.34 -19.75 -18.14
C ILE A 162 4.33 -18.62 -17.82
N GLU A 163 5.25 -18.30 -18.73
CA GLU A 163 6.20 -17.20 -18.53
C GLU A 163 5.50 -15.85 -18.36
N VAL A 164 4.47 -15.57 -19.15
CA VAL A 164 3.66 -14.35 -19.03
C VAL A 164 2.97 -14.29 -17.66
N TYR A 165 2.36 -15.40 -17.22
CA TYR A 165 1.71 -15.47 -15.91
C TYR A 165 2.70 -15.28 -14.76
N ILE A 166 3.86 -15.91 -14.80
CA ILE A 166 4.89 -15.76 -13.75
C ILE A 166 5.42 -14.32 -13.74
N SER A 167 5.68 -13.74 -14.91
CA SER A 167 6.15 -12.36 -15.01
C SER A 167 5.10 -11.38 -14.46
N ALA A 168 3.83 -11.57 -14.80
CA ALA A 168 2.75 -10.75 -14.28
C ALA A 168 2.48 -10.96 -12.77
N TRP A 169 2.88 -12.10 -12.21
CA TRP A 169 2.84 -12.29 -10.77
C TRP A 169 3.95 -11.50 -10.07
N GLU A 170 5.14 -11.47 -10.66
CA GLU A 170 6.32 -10.78 -10.15
C GLU A 170 6.21 -9.26 -10.26
N PHE A 171 5.79 -8.75 -11.41
CA PHE A 171 5.65 -7.33 -11.65
C PHE A 171 4.28 -6.82 -11.18
N GLU A 172 4.30 -5.81 -10.32
CA GLU A 172 3.08 -5.20 -9.78
C GLU A 172 2.60 -4.09 -10.72
N ALA A 173 1.78 -4.46 -11.70
CA ALA A 173 1.30 -3.54 -12.73
C ALA A 173 0.35 -2.46 -12.17
N TYR A 174 -0.41 -2.78 -11.12
CA TYR A 174 -1.44 -1.90 -10.57
C TYR A 174 -1.06 -1.27 -9.22
N PHE A 175 -0.04 -1.79 -8.57
CA PHE A 175 0.41 -1.31 -7.26
C PHE A 175 1.87 -0.86 -7.30
N ASN A 176 2.08 0.44 -7.06
CA ASN A 176 3.41 0.99 -6.87
C ASN A 176 3.61 1.31 -5.38
N ILE A 177 4.63 0.71 -4.78
CA ILE A 177 4.93 0.91 -3.36
C ILE A 177 5.60 2.27 -3.10
N GLU A 178 6.39 2.76 -4.07
CA GLU A 178 7.14 4.02 -3.98
C GLU A 178 6.22 5.23 -3.98
N SER A 179 5.06 5.15 -4.63
CA SER A 179 4.07 6.24 -4.62
C SER A 179 3.52 6.54 -3.23
N ASN A 180 3.75 5.65 -2.27
CA ASN A 180 3.26 5.76 -0.89
C ASN A 180 4.31 6.34 0.06
N ALA A 181 5.56 6.53 -0.40
CA ALA A 181 6.67 6.98 0.43
C ALA A 181 6.40 8.34 1.11
N TYR A 182 5.70 9.25 0.42
CA TYR A 182 5.33 10.55 0.99
C TYR A 182 4.41 10.42 2.20
N LEU A 183 3.43 9.50 2.18
CA LEU A 183 2.55 9.28 3.32
C LEU A 183 3.34 8.82 4.55
N PHE A 184 4.31 7.93 4.35
CA PHE A 184 5.14 7.41 5.44
C PHE A 184 6.14 8.44 5.96
N ALA A 185 6.69 9.28 5.08
CA ALA A 185 7.54 10.39 5.48
C ALA A 185 6.82 11.39 6.40
N GLU A 186 5.54 11.70 6.14
CA GLU A 186 4.74 12.61 6.99
C GLU A 186 4.60 12.11 8.44
N VAL A 187 4.64 10.78 8.64
CA VAL A 187 4.56 10.14 9.97
C VAL A 187 5.92 9.67 10.49
N GLY A 188 7.02 9.99 9.81
CA GLY A 188 8.37 9.57 10.21
C GLY A 188 8.61 8.06 10.14
N LEU A 189 7.88 7.34 9.27
CA LEU A 189 8.09 5.92 9.00
C LEU A 189 9.01 5.73 7.79
N ALA A 190 9.80 4.66 7.82
CA ALA A 190 10.65 4.27 6.70
C ALA A 190 9.81 3.88 5.49
N ALA A 191 10.39 3.99 4.29
CA ALA A 191 9.76 3.46 3.08
C ALA A 191 9.55 1.94 3.19
N VAL A 192 8.48 1.45 2.59
CA VAL A 192 8.22 0.01 2.44
C VAL A 192 8.97 -0.46 1.21
N THR A 193 9.71 -1.57 1.33
CA THR A 193 10.48 -2.22 0.25
C THR A 193 9.78 -3.47 -0.24
#